data_AF-A0A662KKS7-F1
#
_entry.id   AF-A0A662KKS7-F1
#
_cell.length_a   1.000
_cell.length_b   1.000
_cell.length_c   1.000
_cell.angle_alpha   90.00
_cell.angle_beta   90.00
_cell.angle_gamma   90.00
#
_symmetry.space_group_name_H-M   'P 1'
#
loop_
_entity.id
_entity.type
_entity.pdbx_description
1 polymer ?
#
loop_
_entity_poly.entity_id
_entity_poly.type
_entity_poly.pdbx_seq_one_letter_code
_entity_poly.pdbx_strand_id
1 'polypeptide(L)'
;MKRSDVLIDCSMLFLIFLTSFISIKAIFIIFFNTPFDPQFLLHLSPLHLLESVTELQLLVTSLFLVITDLYLHLIGKKGRLYSIPITLTILTGLSLSIMSSEVNIGMGVEYIIFLAFLMVLTSDIKIYLMPHGAIQTSINLRSKISNLHSDSSYTLESDRYKIPTDLVLINDIDKEHIEILRSLGIKNVDDLANVDASKLVKDFKRYMKELE
;
A
#
# COMPACT_ATOMS: atom_id res chain seq x y z
N MET A 1 1.48 -12.92 4.00
CA MET A 1 1.51 -11.51 3.53
C MET A 1 1.90 -11.51 2.06
N LYS A 2 1.16 -10.84 1.16
CA LYS A 2 1.57 -10.80 -0.26
C LYS A 2 2.84 -9.93 -0.36
N ARG A 3 3.78 -10.29 -1.24
CA ARG A 3 5.05 -9.54 -1.42
C ARG A 3 4.85 -8.05 -1.73
N SER A 4 3.71 -7.67 -2.30
CA SER A 4 3.33 -6.26 -2.52
C SER A 4 3.16 -5.49 -1.22
N ASP A 5 2.55 -6.11 -0.22
CA ASP A 5 2.16 -5.45 1.02
C ASP A 5 3.41 -5.21 1.88
N VAL A 6 4.37 -6.15 1.83
CA VAL A 6 5.67 -6.02 2.51
C VAL A 6 6.46 -4.80 2.02
N LEU A 7 6.55 -4.60 0.70
CA LEU A 7 7.30 -3.47 0.14
C LEU A 7 6.69 -2.11 0.54
N ILE A 8 5.36 -2.07 0.57
CA ILE A 8 4.59 -0.89 0.97
C ILE A 8 4.82 -0.58 2.45
N ASP A 9 4.74 -1.60 3.30
CA ASP A 9 4.93 -1.47 4.74
C ASP A 9 6.39 -1.07 5.05
N CYS A 10 7.37 -1.67 4.37
CA CYS A 10 8.79 -1.31 4.51
C CYS A 10 9.06 0.13 4.07
N SER A 11 8.47 0.59 2.96
CA SER A 11 8.63 1.97 2.47
C SER A 11 8.10 2.97 3.49
N MET A 12 6.94 2.66 4.07
CA MET A 12 6.32 3.49 5.11
C MET A 12 7.17 3.54 6.38
N LEU A 13 7.62 2.39 6.87
CA LEU A 13 8.47 2.30 8.06
C LEU A 13 9.80 3.03 7.86
N PHE A 14 10.39 2.94 6.67
CA PHE A 14 11.60 3.68 6.33
C PHE A 14 11.37 5.20 6.40
N LEU A 15 10.29 5.71 5.83
CA LEU A 15 9.98 7.16 5.88
C LEU A 15 9.73 7.65 7.31
N ILE A 16 9.03 6.87 8.14
CA ILE A 16 8.82 7.19 9.56
C ILE A 16 10.17 7.24 10.29
N PHE A 17 11.01 6.22 10.08
CA PHE A 17 12.35 6.16 10.68
C PHE A 17 13.19 7.37 10.25
N LEU A 18 13.26 7.64 8.95
CA LEU A 18 14.07 8.72 8.39
C LEU A 18 13.60 10.08 8.91
N THR A 19 12.29 10.34 8.87
CA THR A 19 11.72 11.59 9.38
C THR A 19 12.07 11.78 10.85
N SER A 20 11.90 10.75 11.67
CA SER A 20 12.23 10.79 13.10
C SER A 20 13.72 11.03 13.32
N PHE A 21 14.59 10.32 12.58
CA PHE A 21 16.04 10.45 12.66
C PHE A 21 16.50 11.87 12.34
N ILE A 22 16.08 12.42 11.20
CA ILE A 22 16.45 13.78 10.77
C ILE A 22 15.88 14.81 11.75
N SER A 23 14.65 14.63 12.24
CA SER A 23 14.03 15.57 13.18
C SER A 23 14.81 15.64 14.49
N ILE A 24 15.17 14.49 15.06
CA ILE A 24 15.98 14.43 16.29
C ILE A 24 17.34 15.05 16.03
N LYS A 25 18.02 14.66 14.94
CA LYS A 25 19.32 15.23 14.57
C LYS A 25 19.27 16.75 14.38
N ALA A 26 18.22 17.27 13.76
CA ALA A 26 18.04 18.71 13.57
C ALA A 26 17.92 19.46 14.91
N ILE A 27 17.23 18.89 15.90
CA ILE A 27 17.20 19.46 17.26
C ILE A 27 18.61 19.52 17.85
N PHE A 28 19.38 18.44 17.77
CA PHE A 28 20.76 18.42 18.27
C PHE A 28 21.68 19.42 17.56
N ILE A 29 21.54 19.57 16.24
CA ILE A 29 22.35 20.50 15.46
C ILE A 29 21.99 21.95 15.82
N ILE A 30 20.70 22.29 15.85
CA ILE A 30 20.23 23.67 16.07
C ILE A 30 20.47 24.13 17.51
N PHE A 31 20.16 23.29 18.51
CA PHE A 31 20.19 23.69 19.92
C PHE A 31 21.51 23.40 20.62
N PHE A 32 22.27 22.40 20.15
CA PHE A 32 23.50 21.96 20.80
C PHE A 32 24.75 22.14 19.92
N ASN A 33 24.59 22.75 18.73
CA ASN A 33 25.68 23.04 17.80
C ASN A 33 26.55 21.81 17.47
N THR A 34 25.88 20.66 17.36
CA THR A 34 26.54 19.41 16.96
C THR A 34 26.89 19.43 15.47
N PRO A 35 27.91 18.67 15.02
CA PRO A 35 28.28 18.64 13.61
C PRO A 35 27.15 18.08 12.73
N PHE A 36 27.13 18.50 11.46
CA PHE A 36 26.22 17.99 10.42
C PHE A 36 26.62 16.57 9.95
N ASP A 37 26.62 15.63 10.89
CA ASP A 37 26.98 14.23 10.67
C ASP A 37 25.79 13.31 11.00
N PRO A 38 25.38 12.42 10.08
CA PRO A 38 25.96 12.15 8.76
C PRO A 38 25.64 13.19 7.68
N GLN A 39 26.57 13.41 6.75
CA GLN A 39 26.47 14.43 5.69
C GLN A 39 25.28 14.24 4.75
N PHE A 40 24.78 13.01 4.56
CA PHE A 40 23.62 12.74 3.70
C PHE A 40 22.39 13.59 4.07
N LEU A 41 22.29 14.02 5.34
CA LEU A 41 21.23 14.90 5.85
C LEU A 41 21.10 16.21 5.03
N LEU A 42 22.20 16.68 4.45
CA LEU A 42 22.26 17.91 3.66
C LEU A 42 21.97 17.66 2.17
N HIS A 43 22.10 16.40 1.73
CA HIS A 43 22.08 16.01 0.31
C HIS A 43 20.72 15.47 -0.15
N LEU A 44 19.71 15.42 0.73
CA LEU A 44 18.34 15.04 0.37
C LEU A 44 17.62 16.11 -0.48
N SER A 45 18.26 17.26 -0.70
CA SER A 45 17.79 18.31 -1.59
C SER A 45 18.87 18.62 -2.62
N PRO A 46 18.54 18.84 -3.90
CA PRO A 46 19.52 19.24 -4.92
C PRO A 46 20.11 20.64 -4.68
N LEU A 47 19.58 21.39 -3.71
CA LEU A 47 20.07 22.74 -3.38
C LEU A 47 21.52 22.77 -2.87
N HIS A 48 22.09 21.63 -2.46
CA HIS A 48 23.48 21.56 -1.99
C HIS A 48 24.51 21.94 -3.08
N LEU A 49 24.10 21.97 -4.36
CA LEU A 49 24.94 22.46 -5.46
C LEU A 49 25.06 23.98 -5.51
N LEU A 50 24.18 24.71 -4.83
CA LEU A 50 24.18 26.17 -4.84
C LEU A 50 25.10 26.68 -3.73
N GLU A 51 26.22 27.28 -4.10
CA GLU A 51 27.21 27.84 -3.15
C GLU A 51 26.61 28.88 -2.18
N SER A 52 25.49 29.51 -2.55
CA SER A 52 24.80 30.51 -1.73
C SER A 52 23.94 29.91 -0.61
N VAL A 53 23.73 28.58 -0.59
CA VAL A 53 22.82 27.92 0.37
C VAL A 53 23.61 27.41 1.57
N THR A 54 23.17 27.78 2.77
CA THR A 54 23.86 27.38 4.00
C THR A 54 23.48 25.95 4.42
N GLU A 55 24.35 25.28 5.19
CA GLU A 55 24.08 23.93 5.71
C GLU A 55 22.78 23.87 6.52
N LEU A 56 22.46 24.93 7.28
CA LEU A 56 21.20 25.03 8.01
C LEU A 56 19.98 25.08 7.07
N GLN A 57 20.07 25.83 5.96
CA GLN A 57 19.01 25.87 4.95
C GLN A 57 18.84 24.51 4.27
N LEU A 58 19.94 23.80 3.99
CA LEU A 58 19.91 22.44 3.45
C LEU A 58 19.26 21.45 4.41
N LEU A 59 19.60 21.51 5.70
CA LEU A 59 19.00 20.68 6.74
C LEU A 59 17.48 20.91 6.84
N VAL A 60 17.06 22.18 6.91
CA VAL A 60 15.63 22.54 6.99
C VAL A 60 14.88 22.11 5.73
N THR A 61 15.48 22.31 4.55
CA THR A 61 14.85 21.88 3.28
C THR A 61 14.74 20.37 3.20
N SER A 62 15.78 19.64 3.59
CA SER A 62 15.79 18.18 3.62
C SER A 62 14.74 17.63 4.59
N LEU A 63 14.62 18.23 5.77
CA LEU A 63 13.58 17.88 6.74
C LEU A 63 12.18 18.17 6.17
N PHE A 64 11.99 19.32 5.52
CA PHE A 64 10.72 19.69 4.91
C PHE A 64 10.30 18.71 3.80
N LEU A 65 11.23 18.32 2.93
CA LEU A 65 10.97 17.33 1.87
C LEU A 65 10.54 15.99 2.48
N VAL A 66 11.27 15.48 3.46
CA VAL A 66 10.99 14.18 4.08
C VAL A 66 9.67 14.19 4.86
N ILE A 67 9.37 15.26 5.61
CA ILE A 67 8.07 15.41 6.29
C ILE A 67 6.92 15.45 5.29
N THR A 68 7.08 16.20 4.20
CA THR A 68 6.05 16.31 3.15
C THR A 68 5.83 14.96 2.49
N ASP A 69 6.90 14.23 2.18
CA ASP A 69 6.82 12.90 1.60
C ASP A 69 6.10 11.90 2.53
N LEU A 70 6.47 11.87 3.82
CA LEU A 70 5.80 11.04 4.83
C LEU A 70 4.31 11.41 4.97
N TYR A 71 3.99 12.71 5.03
CA TYR A 71 2.62 13.19 5.12
C TYR A 71 1.76 12.72 3.94
N LEU A 72 2.29 12.81 2.72
CA LEU A 72 1.61 12.33 1.51
C LEU A 72 1.40 10.81 1.54
N HIS A 73 2.34 10.05 2.09
CA HIS A 73 2.18 8.61 2.29
C HIS A 73 1.08 8.27 3.31
N LEU A 74 0.92 9.08 4.37
CA LEU A 74 -0.13 8.91 5.39
C LEU A 74 -1.54 9.20 4.86
N ILE A 75 -1.68 10.11 3.89
CA ILE A 75 -2.98 10.39 3.22
C ILE A 75 -3.50 9.17 2.43
N GLY A 76 -2.62 8.21 2.11
CA GLY A 76 -2.97 6.99 1.40
C GLY A 76 -2.77 7.11 -0.12
N LYS A 77 -3.52 6.33 -0.90
CA LYS A 77 -3.22 6.08 -2.33
C LYS A 77 -3.08 7.35 -3.18
N LYS A 78 -3.96 8.34 -3.00
CA LYS A 78 -3.89 9.61 -3.75
C LYS A 78 -2.68 10.45 -3.33
N GLY A 79 -2.37 10.49 -2.04
CA GLY A 79 -1.20 11.21 -1.52
C GLY A 79 0.10 10.62 -2.06
N ARG A 80 0.19 9.29 -2.12
CA ARG A 80 1.34 8.56 -2.73
C ARG A 80 1.57 8.84 -4.22
N LEU A 81 0.59 9.36 -4.95
CA LEU A 81 0.83 9.82 -6.31
C LEU A 81 1.59 11.15 -6.30
N TYR A 82 1.27 12.02 -5.34
CA TYR A 82 1.91 13.32 -5.17
C TYR A 82 3.27 13.22 -4.45
N SER A 83 3.59 12.10 -3.78
CA SER A 83 4.92 11.86 -3.20
C SER A 83 5.97 11.58 -4.28
N ILE A 84 5.60 11.01 -5.43
CA ILE A 84 6.52 10.70 -6.53
C ILE A 84 7.46 11.87 -6.90
N PRO A 85 6.97 13.09 -7.21
CA PRO A 85 7.86 14.21 -7.51
C PRO A 85 8.76 14.62 -6.34
N ILE A 86 8.30 14.47 -5.09
CA ILE A 86 9.10 14.75 -3.89
C ILE A 86 10.22 13.72 -3.76
N THR A 87 9.89 12.42 -3.83
CA THR A 87 10.85 11.32 -3.82
C THR A 87 11.87 11.46 -4.96
N LEU A 88 11.46 11.86 -6.17
CA LEU A 88 12.37 12.12 -7.29
C LEU A 88 13.32 13.30 -7.01
N THR A 89 12.82 14.36 -6.37
CA THR A 89 13.66 15.50 -5.97
C THR A 89 14.73 15.05 -4.98
N ILE A 90 14.36 14.21 -4.01
CA ILE A 90 15.30 13.64 -3.02
C ILE A 90 16.33 12.74 -3.72
N LEU A 91 15.89 11.84 -4.60
CA LEU A 91 16.78 10.97 -5.37
C LEU A 91 17.74 11.77 -6.25
N THR A 92 17.29 12.89 -6.82
CA THR A 92 18.14 13.78 -7.61
C THR A 92 19.22 14.41 -6.74
N GLY A 93 18.86 14.92 -5.55
CA GLY A 93 19.83 15.45 -4.59
C GLY A 93 20.89 14.41 -4.22
N LEU A 94 20.46 13.22 -3.83
CA LEU A 94 21.38 12.13 -3.48
C LEU A 94 22.26 11.71 -4.66
N SER A 95 21.69 11.61 -5.87
CA SER A 95 22.46 11.24 -7.08
C SER A 95 23.56 12.26 -7.38
N LEU A 96 23.25 13.55 -7.25
CA LEU A 96 24.21 14.62 -7.49
C LEU A 96 25.36 14.57 -6.48
N SER A 97 25.04 14.40 -5.19
CA SER A 97 26.06 14.23 -4.14
C SER A 97 26.98 13.04 -4.45
N ILE A 98 26.38 11.87 -4.74
CA ILE A 98 27.11 10.64 -5.07
C ILE A 98 28.01 10.82 -6.31
N MET A 99 27.51 11.51 -7.35
CA MET A 99 28.29 11.76 -8.57
C MET A 99 29.45 12.73 -8.35
N SER A 100 29.28 13.71 -7.47
CA SER A 100 30.28 14.74 -7.18
C SER A 100 31.31 14.34 -6.12
N SER A 101 31.05 13.26 -5.37
CA SER A 101 31.88 12.85 -4.24
C SER A 101 33.05 11.97 -4.66
N GLU A 102 34.20 12.19 -4.03
CA GLU A 102 35.32 11.25 -4.09
C GLU A 102 34.96 9.94 -3.36
N VAL A 103 35.45 8.80 -3.85
CA VAL A 103 35.06 7.48 -3.33
C VAL A 103 35.53 7.29 -1.88
N ASN A 104 34.62 7.45 -0.92
CA ASN A 104 34.87 7.25 0.52
C ASN A 104 33.77 6.40 1.20
N ILE A 105 33.98 6.05 2.49
CA ILE A 105 33.03 5.25 3.29
C ILE A 105 31.70 5.98 3.57
N GLY A 106 31.73 7.32 3.69
CA GLY A 106 30.54 8.17 3.83
C GLY A 106 29.57 8.04 2.65
N MET A 107 30.09 7.79 1.43
CA MET A 107 29.24 7.45 0.28
C MET A 107 28.43 6.17 0.49
N GLY A 108 28.94 5.20 1.27
CA GLY A 108 28.22 3.96 1.56
C GLY A 108 26.87 4.22 2.20
N VAL A 109 26.79 5.21 3.11
CA VAL A 109 25.53 5.61 3.73
C VAL A 109 24.61 6.28 2.70
N GLU A 110 25.13 7.17 1.85
CA GLU A 110 24.34 7.82 0.80
C GLU A 110 23.74 6.82 -0.18
N TYR A 111 24.51 5.81 -0.60
CA TYR A 111 24.01 4.73 -1.46
C TYR A 111 22.88 3.94 -0.79
N ILE A 112 23.00 3.63 0.52
CA ILE A 112 21.95 2.92 1.25
C ILE A 112 20.67 3.76 1.29
N ILE A 113 20.77 5.04 1.61
CA ILE A 113 19.63 5.96 1.64
C ILE A 113 19.02 6.11 0.24
N PHE A 114 19.85 6.23 -0.80
CA PHE A 114 19.42 6.29 -2.19
C PHE A 114 18.64 5.03 -2.61
N LEU A 115 19.15 3.83 -2.30
CA LEU A 115 18.47 2.57 -2.59
C LEU A 115 17.14 2.45 -1.82
N ALA A 116 17.09 2.94 -0.57
CA ALA A 116 15.85 2.98 0.20
C ALA A 116 14.80 3.91 -0.44
N PHE A 117 15.20 5.08 -0.95
CA PHE A 117 14.29 5.95 -1.69
C PHE A 117 13.87 5.38 -3.06
N LEU A 118 14.75 4.62 -3.73
CA LEU A 118 14.35 3.87 -4.94
C LEU A 118 13.30 2.81 -4.61
N MET A 119 13.39 2.17 -3.44
CA MET A 119 12.37 1.24 -2.95
C MET A 119 11.03 1.95 -2.74
N VAL A 120 11.04 3.14 -2.11
CA VAL A 120 9.85 3.99 -1.92
C VAL A 120 9.23 4.33 -3.28
N LEU A 121 10.03 4.84 -4.22
CA LEU A 121 9.56 5.20 -5.56
C LEU A 121 8.94 3.99 -6.30
N THR A 122 9.59 2.83 -6.23
CA THR A 122 9.10 1.61 -6.86
C THR A 122 7.78 1.15 -6.25
N SER A 123 7.64 1.27 -4.93
CA SER A 123 6.40 0.99 -4.22
C SER A 123 5.26 1.89 -4.70
N ASP A 124 5.51 3.20 -4.81
CA ASP A 124 4.49 4.18 -5.22
C ASP A 124 4.05 3.97 -6.68
N ILE A 125 5.00 3.78 -7.59
CA ILE A 125 4.70 3.48 -9.00
C ILE A 125 3.90 2.19 -9.14
N LYS A 126 4.23 1.15 -8.36
CA LYS A 126 3.52 -0.14 -8.40
C LYS A 126 2.07 -0.02 -7.95
N ILE A 127 1.78 0.77 -6.91
CA ILE A 127 0.42 1.04 -6.44
C ILE A 127 -0.43 1.72 -7.52
N TYR A 128 0.21 2.57 -8.33
CA TYR A 128 -0.45 3.25 -9.44
C TYR A 128 -0.70 2.32 -10.63
N LEU A 129 0.30 1.53 -11.03
CA LEU A 129 0.24 0.61 -12.16
C LEU A 129 -0.62 -0.64 -11.90
N MET A 130 -0.87 -1.00 -10.64
CA MET A 130 -1.72 -2.14 -10.32
C MET A 130 -3.18 -1.89 -10.80
N PRO A 131 -3.72 -2.77 -11.66
CA PRO A 131 -5.07 -2.59 -12.20
C PRO A 131 -6.09 -2.56 -11.06
N HIS A 132 -7.02 -1.60 -11.16
CA HIS A 132 -8.02 -1.29 -10.12
C HIS A 132 -8.85 -2.49 -9.64
N GLY A 133 -8.90 -3.59 -10.40
CA GLY A 133 -9.60 -4.83 -10.03
C GLY A 133 -8.90 -5.74 -9.02
N ALA A 134 -7.60 -5.59 -8.74
CA ALA A 134 -6.87 -6.51 -7.84
C ALA A 134 -6.75 -6.01 -6.39
N ILE A 135 -6.73 -4.69 -6.19
CA ILE A 135 -6.56 -4.05 -4.88
C ILE A 135 -7.92 -3.94 -4.15
N GLN A 136 -9.00 -3.75 -4.89
CA GLN A 136 -10.34 -3.61 -4.28
C GLN A 136 -10.79 -4.91 -3.61
N THR A 137 -10.33 -6.06 -4.10
CA THR A 137 -10.57 -7.37 -3.50
C THR A 137 -9.73 -7.58 -2.24
N SER A 138 -8.45 -7.20 -2.22
CA SER A 138 -7.57 -7.42 -1.05
C SER A 138 -7.84 -6.46 0.11
N ILE A 139 -8.19 -5.20 -0.17
CA ILE A 139 -8.55 -4.24 0.88
C ILE A 139 -9.91 -4.58 1.50
N ASN A 140 -10.91 -4.98 0.69
CA ASN A 140 -12.20 -5.44 1.22
C ASN A 140 -12.09 -6.76 1.99
N LEU A 141 -11.22 -7.70 1.58
CA LEU A 141 -10.97 -8.92 2.35
C LEU A 141 -10.30 -8.61 3.70
N ARG A 142 -9.36 -7.66 3.74
CA ARG A 142 -8.67 -7.29 4.99
C ARG A 142 -9.58 -6.51 5.96
N SER A 143 -10.42 -5.60 5.46
CA SER A 143 -11.43 -4.91 6.29
C SER A 143 -12.53 -5.86 6.76
N LYS A 144 -12.93 -6.83 5.92
CA LYS A 144 -13.92 -7.85 6.30
C LYS A 144 -13.36 -8.81 7.36
N ILE A 145 -12.06 -9.15 7.33
CA ILE A 145 -11.41 -9.97 8.36
C ILE A 145 -11.19 -9.18 9.66
N SER A 146 -10.84 -7.89 9.60
CA SER A 146 -10.72 -7.07 10.81
C SER A 146 -12.07 -6.84 11.50
N ASN A 147 -13.15 -6.70 10.72
CA ASN A 147 -14.50 -6.55 11.25
C ASN A 147 -15.11 -7.89 11.72
N LEU A 148 -14.68 -9.03 11.14
CA LEU A 148 -15.09 -10.36 11.60
C LEU A 148 -14.59 -10.68 13.01
N HIS A 149 -13.48 -10.06 13.43
CA HIS A 149 -12.92 -10.25 14.77
C HIS A 149 -13.43 -9.24 15.79
N SER A 150 -14.14 -8.18 15.38
CA SER A 150 -14.63 -7.13 16.28
C SER A 150 -16.15 -7.16 16.53
N ASP A 151 -16.96 -7.74 15.65
CA ASP A 151 -18.42 -7.63 15.77
C ASP A 151 -19.09 -8.97 16.08
N SER A 152 -19.03 -9.36 17.36
CA SER A 152 -20.04 -10.23 17.99
C SER A 152 -21.11 -9.37 18.66
N SER A 153 -21.92 -8.65 17.88
CA SER A 153 -23.16 -8.07 18.41
C SER A 153 -24.14 -7.73 17.29
N TYR A 154 -25.31 -8.37 17.40
CA TYR A 154 -26.51 -8.22 16.60
C TYR A 154 -26.84 -6.79 16.18
N THR A 155 -27.30 -6.61 14.94
CA THR A 155 -28.49 -5.80 14.62
C THR A 155 -29.00 -6.07 13.20
N LEU A 156 -30.30 -6.33 13.12
CA LEU A 156 -31.13 -6.31 11.91
C LEU A 156 -31.28 -4.86 11.45
N GLU A 157 -30.99 -4.55 10.17
CA GLU A 157 -31.87 -3.71 9.35
C GLU A 157 -31.52 -3.75 7.86
N SER A 158 -32.59 -3.59 7.08
CA SER A 158 -32.76 -3.72 5.63
C SER A 158 -32.11 -2.58 4.85
N ASP A 159 -31.47 -2.86 3.70
CA ASP A 159 -32.06 -2.71 2.36
C ASP A 159 -31.00 -2.47 1.24
N ARG A 160 -31.14 -3.24 0.17
CA ARG A 160 -30.77 -2.95 -1.25
C ARG A 160 -29.41 -2.34 -1.58
N TYR A 161 -28.46 -3.18 -2.03
CA TYR A 161 -28.04 -3.34 -3.45
C TYR A 161 -26.79 -4.25 -3.54
N LYS A 162 -26.86 -5.26 -4.41
CA LYS A 162 -25.81 -6.26 -4.79
C LYS A 162 -25.37 -7.23 -3.68
N ILE A 163 -26.07 -8.36 -3.59
CA ILE A 163 -25.64 -9.51 -2.78
C ILE A 163 -24.67 -10.36 -3.62
N PRO A 164 -23.44 -10.63 -3.13
CA PRO A 164 -22.53 -11.60 -3.72
C PRO A 164 -23.18 -12.98 -3.62
N THR A 165 -23.21 -13.74 -4.70
CA THR A 165 -23.71 -15.11 -4.61
C THR A 165 -22.70 -15.92 -3.78
N ASP A 166 -22.98 -16.14 -2.50
CA ASP A 166 -22.10 -16.91 -1.58
C ASP A 166 -21.85 -18.34 -2.08
N LEU A 167 -22.63 -18.82 -3.07
CA LEU A 167 -22.39 -20.06 -3.82
C LEU A 167 -21.05 -20.07 -4.59
N VAL A 168 -20.50 -18.90 -4.94
CA VAL A 168 -19.18 -18.77 -5.60
C VAL A 168 -18.02 -19.10 -4.65
N LEU A 169 -18.27 -19.09 -3.33
CA LEU A 169 -17.26 -19.39 -2.31
C LEU A 169 -17.09 -20.90 -2.05
N ILE A 170 -17.93 -21.75 -2.65
CA ILE A 170 -17.80 -23.20 -2.54
C ILE A 170 -16.79 -23.66 -3.59
N ASN A 171 -15.63 -24.15 -3.14
CA ASN A 171 -14.47 -24.47 -3.99
C ASN A 171 -14.75 -25.46 -5.14
N ASP A 172 -15.84 -26.22 -5.08
CA ASP A 172 -16.16 -27.29 -6.02
C ASP A 172 -17.36 -26.99 -6.94
N ILE A 173 -17.88 -25.75 -6.97
CA ILE A 173 -19.02 -25.38 -7.82
C ILE A 173 -18.59 -24.42 -8.93
N ASP A 174 -18.53 -24.91 -10.16
CA ASP A 174 -18.25 -24.07 -11.33
C ASP A 174 -19.40 -23.10 -11.63
N LYS A 175 -19.08 -22.02 -12.33
CA LYS A 175 -20.03 -20.94 -12.69
C LYS A 175 -21.31 -21.43 -13.38
N GLU A 176 -21.21 -22.49 -14.18
CA GLU A 176 -22.34 -23.13 -14.88
C GLU A 176 -23.30 -23.82 -13.90
N HIS A 177 -22.76 -24.52 -12.89
CA HIS A 177 -23.56 -25.14 -11.84
C HIS A 177 -24.28 -24.10 -10.95
N ILE A 178 -23.66 -22.95 -10.71
CA ILE A 178 -24.28 -21.82 -9.98
C ILE A 178 -25.48 -21.26 -10.76
N GLU A 179 -25.37 -21.21 -12.09
CA GLU A 179 -26.45 -20.73 -12.96
C GLU A 179 -27.64 -21.69 -12.98
N ILE A 180 -27.37 -23.01 -12.98
CA ILE A 180 -28.42 -24.04 -12.87
C ILE A 180 -29.07 -24.02 -11.48
N LEU A 181 -28.30 -23.88 -10.40
CA LEU A 181 -28.87 -23.76 -9.05
C LEU A 181 -29.78 -22.52 -8.94
N ARG A 182 -29.42 -21.43 -9.63
CA ARG A 182 -30.24 -20.23 -9.70
C ARG A 182 -31.54 -20.44 -10.49
N SER A 183 -31.51 -21.19 -11.60
CA SER A 183 -32.73 -21.52 -12.35
C SER A 183 -33.67 -22.42 -11.54
N LEU A 184 -33.11 -23.22 -10.62
CA LEU A 184 -33.84 -24.02 -9.64
C LEU A 184 -34.31 -23.22 -8.40
N GLY A 185 -34.07 -21.91 -8.35
CA GLY A 185 -34.53 -21.02 -7.28
C GLY A 185 -33.62 -20.89 -6.08
N ILE A 186 -32.44 -21.53 -6.10
CA ILE A 186 -31.44 -21.50 -5.02
C ILE A 186 -30.48 -20.33 -5.26
N LYS A 187 -30.46 -19.35 -4.35
CA LYS A 187 -29.75 -18.07 -4.58
C LYS A 187 -28.56 -17.85 -3.66
N ASN A 188 -28.51 -18.54 -2.52
CA ASN A 188 -27.45 -18.43 -1.53
C ASN A 188 -27.10 -19.82 -0.93
N VAL A 189 -26.08 -19.87 -0.07
CA VAL A 189 -25.62 -21.11 0.58
C VAL A 189 -26.65 -21.66 1.56
N ASP A 190 -27.42 -20.78 2.22
CA ASP A 190 -28.46 -21.19 3.16
C ASP A 190 -29.64 -21.89 2.48
N ASP A 191 -30.02 -21.43 1.28
CA ASP A 191 -31.01 -22.07 0.42
C ASP A 191 -30.51 -23.45 0.02
N LEU A 192 -29.23 -23.58 -0.35
CA LEU A 192 -28.63 -24.86 -0.72
C LEU A 192 -28.56 -25.83 0.47
N ALA A 193 -28.22 -25.32 1.66
CA ALA A 193 -28.12 -26.11 2.88
C ALA A 193 -29.48 -26.62 3.38
N ASN A 194 -30.56 -25.89 3.10
CA ASN A 194 -31.92 -26.25 3.49
C ASN A 194 -32.66 -27.12 2.47
N VAL A 195 -32.08 -27.36 1.28
CA VAL A 195 -32.66 -28.24 0.27
C VAL A 195 -32.21 -29.67 0.51
N ASP A 196 -33.19 -30.58 0.58
CA ASP A 196 -32.93 -32.02 0.61
C ASP A 196 -32.19 -32.45 -0.67
N ALA A 197 -31.02 -33.06 -0.50
CA ALA A 197 -30.17 -33.52 -1.59
C ALA A 197 -30.92 -34.44 -2.58
N SER A 198 -31.86 -35.25 -2.09
CA SER A 198 -32.67 -36.14 -2.93
C SER A 198 -33.64 -35.38 -3.85
N LYS A 199 -34.12 -34.22 -3.38
CA LYS A 199 -35.00 -33.32 -4.13
C LYS A 199 -34.21 -32.53 -5.16
N LEU A 200 -33.04 -32.03 -4.78
CA LEU A 200 -32.14 -31.30 -5.68
C LEU A 200 -31.74 -32.13 -6.91
N VAL A 201 -31.37 -33.40 -6.70
CA VAL A 201 -30.99 -34.30 -7.80
C VAL A 201 -32.17 -34.58 -8.75
N LYS A 202 -33.40 -34.67 -8.22
CA LYS A 202 -34.61 -34.85 -9.06
C LYS A 202 -34.90 -33.60 -9.89
N ASP A 203 -34.82 -32.42 -9.27
CA ASP A 203 -35.05 -31.15 -9.94
C ASP A 203 -33.98 -30.87 -11.01
N PHE A 204 -32.72 -31.22 -10.74
CA PHE A 204 -31.63 -31.14 -11.71
C PHE A 204 -31.82 -32.10 -12.89
N LYS A 205 -32.24 -33.35 -12.63
CA LYS A 205 -32.56 -34.31 -13.71
C LYS A 205 -33.76 -33.86 -14.56
N ARG A 206 -34.76 -33.20 -13.95
CA ARG A 206 -35.90 -32.64 -14.69
C ARG A 206 -35.43 -31.49 -15.59
N TYR A 207 -34.63 -30.57 -15.05
CA TYR A 207 -34.09 -29.44 -15.79
C TYR A 207 -33.25 -29.88 -17.00
N MET A 208 -32.38 -30.89 -16.84
CA MET A 208 -31.60 -31.44 -17.96
C MET A 208 -32.46 -32.10 -19.04
N LYS A 209 -33.60 -32.69 -18.67
CA LYS A 209 -34.54 -33.32 -19.61
C LYS A 209 -35.41 -32.31 -20.37
N GLU A 210 -35.56 -31.10 -19.85
CA GLU A 210 -36.25 -29.99 -20.53
C GLU A 210 -35.33 -29.23 -21.50
N LEU A 211 -34.03 -29.53 -21.48
CA LEU A 211 -33.01 -28.96 -22.37
C LEU A 211 -32.64 -29.87 -23.57
N GLU A 212 -33.10 -31.12 -23.59
CA GLU A 212 -33.06 -32.05 -24.74
C GLU A 212 -34.28 -31.88 -25.65
#